data_AF-A0A8J6I2H7-F1
#
_entry.id   AF-A0A8J6I2H7-F1
#
_cell.length_a   1.000
_cell.length_b   1.000
_cell.length_c   1.000
_cell.angle_alpha   90.00
_cell.angle_beta   90.00
_cell.angle_gamma   90.00
#
_symmetry.space_group_name_H-M   'P 1'
#
loop_
_entity.id
_entity.type
_entity.pdbx_description
1 polymer ?
#
loop_
_entity_poly.entity_id
_entity_poly.type
_entity_poly.pdbx_seq_one_letter_code
_entity_poly.pdbx_strand_id
1 'polypeptide(L)'
;MLQPLVQKRVLLVTLAVCFLVVTGLMFYSSQEREKEIWLERAFKFVLYPFQKAIHAVTTFVTDSWTTINELGALQRENDEMRKRLSELATELSQLEQLRAENERLRELLQFKAASTLELIPVEVVARNPRNTSDTITIDKGSNFGLTRNMPVITAEGLAGRLLRVEPFSSEVILLTDPRPGNSMSGVIERTRELVYIYGGGKKGTCLVKPSDLSVKLQTGDRILTSESSLFFPKNLVIGTLVEVYASEDGYEQYAYLEPATDFSRLEYLYVVKEK
;
A
#
# COMPACT_ATOMS: atom_id res chain seq x y z
N MET A 1 57.04 -36.71 -26.72
CA MET A 1 56.78 -36.21 -28.09
C MET A 1 56.00 -37.24 -28.92
N LEU A 2 54.77 -37.63 -28.51
CA LEU A 2 53.98 -38.66 -29.23
C LEU A 2 52.44 -38.54 -29.14
N GLN A 3 51.87 -37.43 -28.66
CA GLN A 3 50.41 -37.22 -28.60
C GLN A 3 49.69 -36.72 -29.88
N PRO A 4 50.31 -36.06 -30.89
CA PRO A 4 49.55 -35.58 -32.05
C PRO A 4 49.24 -36.67 -33.09
N LEU A 5 49.84 -37.87 -32.97
CA LEU A 5 49.63 -38.99 -33.90
C LEU A 5 48.36 -39.79 -33.60
N VAL A 6 47.92 -39.85 -32.34
CA VAL A 6 46.73 -40.62 -31.94
C VAL A 6 45.44 -39.88 -32.33
N GLN A 7 45.37 -38.55 -32.11
CA GLN A 7 44.19 -37.75 -32.51
C GLN A 7 44.00 -37.69 -34.02
N LYS A 8 45.08 -37.55 -34.83
CA LYS A 8 44.96 -37.58 -36.29
C LYS A 8 44.54 -38.95 -36.82
N ARG A 9 45.00 -40.05 -36.18
CA ARG A 9 44.56 -41.41 -36.52
C ARG A 9 43.11 -41.66 -36.14
N VAL A 10 42.65 -41.18 -34.98
CA VAL A 10 41.25 -41.28 -34.57
C VAL A 10 40.35 -40.45 -35.50
N LEU A 11 40.74 -39.23 -35.88
CA LEU A 11 39.99 -38.41 -36.83
C LEU A 11 39.94 -39.02 -38.24
N LEU A 12 41.05 -39.59 -38.72
CA LEU A 12 41.09 -40.28 -40.02
C LEU A 12 40.25 -41.56 -40.00
N VAL A 13 40.26 -42.30 -38.89
CA VAL A 13 39.41 -43.50 -38.73
C VAL A 13 37.94 -43.11 -38.63
N THR A 14 37.56 -42.05 -37.91
CA THR A 14 36.16 -41.61 -37.85
C THR A 14 35.66 -41.06 -39.18
N LEU A 15 36.49 -40.31 -39.93
CA LEU A 15 36.14 -39.85 -41.28
C LEU A 15 36.05 -41.01 -42.28
N ALA A 16 36.96 -41.98 -42.21
CA ALA A 16 36.92 -43.17 -43.05
C ALA A 16 35.69 -44.04 -42.76
N VAL A 17 35.32 -44.20 -41.49
CA VAL A 17 34.10 -44.93 -41.08
C VAL A 17 32.84 -44.19 -41.53
N CYS A 18 32.78 -42.85 -41.37
CA CYS A 18 31.66 -42.07 -41.89
C CYS A 18 31.56 -42.16 -43.42
N PHE A 19 32.69 -42.13 -44.13
CA PHE A 19 32.69 -42.26 -45.59
C PHE A 19 32.26 -43.67 -46.04
N LEU A 20 32.68 -44.72 -45.34
CA LEU A 20 32.23 -46.10 -45.59
C LEU A 20 30.75 -46.30 -45.29
N VAL A 21 30.23 -45.66 -44.24
CA VAL A 21 28.81 -45.71 -43.89
C VAL A 21 27.98 -44.95 -44.92
N VAL A 22 28.41 -43.77 -45.37
CA VAL A 22 27.70 -42.97 -46.38
C VAL A 22 27.74 -43.63 -47.76
N THR A 23 28.89 -44.17 -48.17
CA THR A 23 29.01 -44.91 -49.44
C THR A 23 28.27 -46.23 -49.39
N GLY A 24 28.25 -46.93 -48.25
CA GLY A 24 27.43 -48.12 -48.03
C GLY A 24 25.93 -47.82 -48.10
N LEU A 25 25.49 -46.70 -47.51
CA LEU A 25 24.10 -46.24 -47.57
C LEU A 25 23.69 -45.81 -49.00
N MET A 26 24.60 -45.18 -49.76
CA MET A 26 24.34 -44.82 -51.15
C MET A 26 24.37 -46.02 -52.11
N PHE A 27 25.26 -46.99 -51.89
CA PHE A 27 25.32 -48.22 -52.68
C PHE A 27 24.07 -49.08 -52.45
N TYR A 28 23.59 -49.15 -51.20
CA TYR A 28 22.36 -49.86 -50.83
C TYR A 28 21.09 -49.12 -51.29
N SER A 29 21.16 -47.79 -51.49
CA SER A 29 20.09 -46.97 -52.08
C SER A 29 19.92 -47.19 -53.60
N SER A 30 20.95 -47.68 -54.29
CA SER A 30 20.89 -47.91 -55.75
C SER A 30 20.25 -49.24 -56.17
N GLN A 31 19.89 -50.11 -55.22
CA GLN A 31 19.32 -51.44 -55.50
C GLN A 31 18.02 -51.65 -54.71
N GLU A 32 16.90 -51.42 -55.41
CA GLU A 32 15.52 -51.85 -55.12
C GLU A 32 14.68 -51.06 -54.08
N ARG A 33 13.52 -50.62 -54.58
CA ARG A 33 12.59 -49.57 -54.10
C ARG A 33 11.54 -50.00 -53.05
N GLU A 34 11.79 -50.98 -52.18
CA GLU A 34 10.70 -51.49 -51.29
C GLU A 34 10.96 -51.47 -49.77
N LYS A 35 12.06 -50.89 -49.27
CA LYS A 35 12.40 -50.92 -47.82
C LYS A 35 12.21 -49.60 -47.04
N GLU A 36 11.38 -48.67 -47.51
CA GLU A 36 11.14 -47.40 -46.80
C GLU A 36 10.35 -47.52 -45.48
N ILE A 37 9.61 -48.62 -45.25
CA ILE A 37 8.68 -48.72 -44.10
C ILE A 37 9.37 -49.16 -42.79
N TRP A 38 10.50 -49.88 -42.86
CA TRP A 38 11.16 -50.42 -41.66
C TRP A 38 12.22 -49.46 -41.06
N LEU A 39 12.94 -48.70 -41.90
CA LEU A 39 13.97 -47.77 -41.44
C LEU A 39 13.38 -46.58 -40.66
N GLU A 40 12.24 -46.03 -41.10
CA GLU A 40 11.55 -44.97 -40.37
C GLU A 40 11.06 -45.43 -38.98
N ARG A 41 10.62 -46.70 -38.84
CA ARG A 41 10.17 -47.26 -37.56
C ARG A 41 11.33 -47.52 -36.61
N ALA A 42 12.47 -48.00 -37.11
CA ALA A 42 13.67 -48.22 -36.30
C ALA A 42 14.28 -46.89 -35.83
N PHE A 43 14.33 -45.86 -36.69
CA PHE A 43 14.76 -44.52 -36.31
C PHE A 43 13.88 -43.91 -35.23
N LYS A 44 12.55 -44.06 -35.35
CA LYS A 44 11.60 -43.59 -34.33
C LYS A 44 11.72 -44.35 -33.00
N PHE A 45 12.10 -45.63 -32.99
CA PHE A 45 12.30 -46.39 -31.74
C PHE A 45 13.56 -46.03 -30.96
N VAL A 46 14.63 -45.61 -31.65
CA VAL A 46 15.92 -45.27 -31.03
C VAL A 46 16.00 -43.79 -30.63
N LEU A 47 15.44 -42.87 -31.43
CA LEU A 47 15.47 -41.44 -31.12
C LEU A 47 14.48 -41.01 -30.03
N TYR A 48 13.31 -41.65 -29.92
CA TYR A 48 12.29 -41.27 -28.94
C TYR A 48 12.76 -41.33 -27.47
N PRO A 49 13.46 -42.39 -27.01
CA PRO A 49 13.99 -42.40 -25.65
C PRO A 49 15.10 -41.38 -25.44
N PHE A 50 15.87 -41.03 -26.48
CA PHE A 50 16.96 -40.06 -26.38
C PHE A 50 16.44 -38.62 -26.22
N GLN A 51 15.34 -38.26 -26.91
CA GLN A 51 14.65 -36.99 -26.70
C GLN A 51 14.07 -36.87 -25.27
N LYS A 52 13.47 -37.95 -24.73
CA LYS A 52 13.01 -37.95 -23.33
C LYS A 52 14.15 -37.85 -22.32
N ALA A 53 15.29 -38.50 -22.59
CA ALA A 53 16.46 -38.43 -21.72
C ALA A 53 17.08 -37.03 -21.68
N ILE A 54 17.18 -36.34 -22.82
CA ILE A 54 17.66 -34.95 -22.87
C ILE A 54 16.72 -34.03 -22.10
N HIS A 55 15.40 -34.20 -22.24
CA HIS A 55 14.43 -33.41 -21.49
C HIS A 55 14.46 -33.70 -19.98
N ALA A 56 14.64 -34.95 -19.56
CA ALA A 56 14.73 -35.31 -18.15
C ALA A 56 16.01 -34.78 -17.47
N VAL A 57 17.13 -34.77 -18.18
CA VAL A 57 18.41 -34.25 -17.67
C VAL A 57 18.41 -32.71 -17.63
N THR A 58 17.78 -32.06 -18.61
CA THR A 58 17.67 -30.59 -18.61
C THR A 58 16.76 -30.08 -17.51
N THR A 59 15.61 -30.71 -17.24
CA THR A 59 14.72 -30.30 -16.13
C THR A 59 15.35 -30.54 -14.75
N PHE A 60 16.08 -31.64 -14.55
CA PHE A 60 16.75 -31.91 -13.26
C PHE A 60 17.87 -30.90 -12.94
N VAL A 61 18.57 -30.40 -13.96
CA VAL A 61 19.66 -29.42 -13.80
C VAL A 61 19.12 -28.00 -13.64
N THR A 62 18.02 -27.64 -14.31
CA THR A 62 17.39 -26.32 -14.13
C THR A 62 16.69 -26.20 -12.78
N ASP A 63 16.01 -27.25 -12.31
CA ASP A 63 15.27 -27.21 -11.03
C ASP A 63 16.20 -27.16 -9.81
N SER A 64 17.41 -27.72 -9.90
CA SER A 64 18.39 -27.67 -8.80
C SER A 64 19.06 -26.30 -8.63
N TRP A 65 19.15 -25.49 -9.70
CA TRP A 65 19.78 -24.16 -9.65
C TRP A 65 18.82 -23.04 -9.25
N THR A 66 17.52 -23.16 -9.56
CA THR A 66 16.49 -22.18 -9.15
C THR A 66 16.17 -22.28 -7.66
N THR A 67 16.12 -23.49 -7.08
CA THR A 67 15.85 -23.67 -5.64
C THR A 67 16.96 -23.12 -4.73
N ILE A 68 18.23 -23.17 -5.15
CA ILE A 68 19.35 -22.65 -4.34
C ILE A 68 19.35 -21.11 -4.29
N ASN A 69 19.00 -20.44 -5.39
CA ASN A 69 18.85 -18.97 -5.40
C ASN A 69 17.59 -18.50 -4.65
N GLU A 70 16.50 -19.26 -4.70
CA GLU A 70 15.27 -18.98 -3.94
C GLU A 70 15.47 -19.13 -2.43
N LEU A 71 16.23 -20.14 -1.96
CA LEU A 71 16.59 -20.29 -0.55
C LEU A 71 17.41 -19.10 0.00
N GLY A 72 18.37 -18.61 -0.78
CA GLY A 72 19.16 -17.44 -0.41
C GLY A 72 18.36 -16.14 -0.40
N ALA A 73 17.40 -15.98 -1.32
CA ALA A 73 16.48 -14.84 -1.34
C ALA A 73 15.50 -14.87 -0.15
N LEU A 74 14.92 -16.04 0.15
CA LEU A 74 14.02 -16.23 1.29
C LEU A 74 14.70 -16.00 2.64
N GLN A 75 15.97 -16.41 2.80
CA GLN A 75 16.73 -16.12 4.02
C GLN A 75 17.00 -14.62 4.20
N ARG A 76 17.37 -13.92 3.11
CA ARG A 76 17.56 -12.45 3.16
C ARG A 76 16.26 -11.73 3.50
N GLU A 77 15.14 -12.16 2.93
CA GLU A 77 13.82 -11.59 3.24
C GLU A 77 13.44 -11.86 4.70
N ASN A 78 13.72 -13.05 5.23
CA ASN A 78 13.48 -13.37 6.64
C ASN A 78 14.33 -12.49 7.57
N ASP A 79 15.61 -12.30 7.26
CA ASP A 79 16.51 -11.46 8.04
C ASP A 79 16.11 -9.98 7.99
N GLU A 80 15.69 -9.49 6.81
CA GLU A 80 15.20 -8.13 6.64
C GLU A 80 13.87 -7.92 7.41
N MET A 81 12.95 -8.87 7.33
CA MET A 81 11.71 -8.85 8.12
C MET A 81 11.99 -8.88 9.63
N ARG A 82 12.93 -9.71 10.10
CA ARG A 82 13.35 -9.75 11.51
C ARG A 82 13.96 -8.44 11.95
N LYS A 83 14.77 -7.81 11.10
CA LYS A 83 15.37 -6.51 11.38
C LYS A 83 14.28 -5.43 11.52
N ARG A 84 13.32 -5.38 10.59
CA ARG A 84 12.18 -4.46 10.68
C ARG A 84 11.34 -4.71 11.93
N LEU A 85 11.10 -5.96 12.30
CA LEU A 85 10.40 -6.32 13.54
C LEU A 85 11.15 -5.83 14.78
N SER A 86 12.49 -5.96 14.80
CA SER A 86 13.33 -5.47 15.89
C SER A 86 13.32 -3.94 15.97
N GLU A 87 13.36 -3.25 14.83
CA GLU A 87 13.29 -1.80 14.74
C GLU A 87 11.92 -1.31 15.24
N LEU A 88 10.83 -1.89 14.75
CA LEU A 88 9.46 -1.61 15.20
C LEU A 88 9.25 -1.88 16.69
N ALA A 89 9.81 -2.98 17.21
CA ALA A 89 9.72 -3.30 18.64
C ALA A 89 10.47 -2.26 19.50
N THR A 90 11.60 -1.76 19.00
CA THR A 90 12.37 -0.70 19.67
C THR A 90 11.59 0.61 19.66
N GLU A 91 10.99 0.98 18.53
CA GLU A 91 10.15 2.18 18.39
C GLU A 91 8.91 2.11 19.30
N LEU A 92 8.24 0.95 19.36
CA LEU A 92 7.13 0.72 20.27
C LEU A 92 7.54 0.89 21.73
N SER A 93 8.68 0.33 22.14
CA SER A 93 9.18 0.48 23.50
C SER A 93 9.49 1.94 23.84
N GLN A 94 10.07 2.71 22.91
CA GLN A 94 10.31 4.14 23.09
C GLN A 94 8.99 4.92 23.21
N LEU A 95 7.99 4.61 22.39
CA LEU A 95 6.66 5.23 22.48
C LEU A 95 5.97 4.93 23.80
N GLU A 96 6.07 3.70 24.30
CA GLU A 96 5.53 3.32 25.62
C GLU A 96 6.23 4.08 26.76
N GLN A 97 7.57 4.19 26.71
CA GLN A 97 8.33 4.98 27.67
C GLN A 97 7.93 6.46 27.64
N LEU A 98 7.82 7.06 26.46
CA LEU A 98 7.38 8.45 26.30
C LEU A 98 5.94 8.67 26.80
N ARG A 99 5.04 7.71 26.57
CA ARG A 99 3.66 7.76 27.10
C ARG A 99 3.66 7.73 28.63
N ALA A 100 4.39 6.80 29.24
CA ALA A 100 4.49 6.68 30.69
C ALA A 100 5.13 7.93 31.32
N GLU A 101 6.15 8.50 30.69
CA GLU A 101 6.75 9.75 31.15
C GLU A 101 5.78 10.93 31.00
N ASN A 102 5.03 11.02 29.90
CA ASN A 102 4.02 12.05 29.70
C ASN A 102 2.90 11.96 30.74
N GLU A 103 2.42 10.75 31.05
CA GLU A 103 1.43 10.52 32.11
C GLU A 103 1.96 10.96 33.46
N ARG A 104 3.19 10.57 33.82
CA ARG A 104 3.85 11.01 35.05
C ARG A 104 3.99 12.53 35.12
N LEU A 105 4.39 13.18 34.02
CA LEU A 105 4.47 14.64 33.95
C LEU A 105 3.11 15.30 34.14
N ARG A 106 2.04 14.72 33.57
CA ARG A 106 0.66 15.21 33.75
C ARG A 106 0.18 15.08 35.19
N GLU A 107 0.45 13.95 35.83
CA GLU A 107 0.14 13.74 37.25
C GLU A 107 0.84 14.78 38.14
N LEU A 108 2.14 15.00 37.90
CA LEU A 108 2.93 16.01 38.63
C LEU A 108 2.40 17.43 38.43
N LEU A 109 1.85 17.72 37.24
CA LEU A 109 1.27 19.03 36.91
C LEU A 109 -0.21 19.15 37.30
N GLN A 110 -0.81 18.15 37.96
CA GLN A 110 -2.25 18.06 38.22
C GLN A 110 -3.11 18.28 36.96
N PHE A 111 -2.56 18.00 35.78
CA PHE A 111 -3.30 18.03 34.53
C PHE A 111 -4.29 16.87 34.57
N LYS A 112 -5.60 17.16 34.51
CA LYS A 112 -6.63 16.13 34.27
C LYS A 112 -6.15 15.27 33.10
N ALA A 113 -6.04 13.96 33.33
CA ALA A 113 -5.64 12.99 32.32
C ALA A 113 -6.38 13.28 31.02
N ALA A 114 -5.65 13.38 29.90
CA ALA A 114 -6.28 13.49 28.60
C ALA A 114 -7.23 12.31 28.43
N SER A 115 -8.48 12.59 28.08
CA SER A 115 -9.53 11.59 27.95
C SER A 115 -9.05 10.43 27.08
N THR A 116 -9.05 9.22 27.63
CA THR A 116 -8.95 8.00 26.83
C THR A 116 -10.14 8.00 25.87
N LEU A 117 -9.87 8.26 24.59
CA LEU A 117 -10.88 8.26 23.53
C LEU A 117 -11.48 6.86 23.43
N GLU A 118 -12.79 6.75 23.65
CA GLU A 118 -13.51 5.50 23.40
C GLU A 118 -13.84 5.45 21.90
N LEU A 119 -13.31 4.46 21.19
CA LEU A 119 -13.53 4.30 19.75
C LEU A 119 -14.59 3.23 19.51
N ILE A 120 -15.67 3.61 18.83
CA ILE A 120 -16.74 2.70 18.43
C ILE A 120 -16.54 2.36 16.94
N PRO A 121 -16.15 1.12 16.58
CA PRO A 121 -16.00 0.73 15.17
C PRO A 121 -17.37 0.74 14.49
N VAL A 122 -17.44 1.21 13.25
CA VAL A 122 -18.66 1.27 12.44
C VAL A 122 -18.34 0.93 10.99
N GLU A 123 -19.33 0.41 10.27
CA GLU A 123 -19.26 0.07 8.85
C GLU A 123 -20.12 1.02 8.03
N VAL A 124 -19.63 1.41 6.85
CA VAL A 124 -20.37 2.25 5.90
C VAL A 124 -21.36 1.40 5.12
N VAL A 125 -22.66 1.60 5.36
CA VAL A 125 -23.75 0.84 4.73
C VAL A 125 -24.34 1.53 3.51
N ALA A 126 -24.18 2.84 3.39
CA ALA A 126 -24.61 3.59 2.23
C ALA A 126 -23.75 4.84 2.01
N ARG A 127 -23.64 5.26 0.76
CA ARG A 127 -23.05 6.55 0.36
C ARG A 127 -24.08 7.32 -0.44
N ASN A 128 -24.26 8.59 -0.13
CA ASN A 128 -25.12 9.47 -0.92
C ASN A 128 -24.30 10.05 -2.09
N PRO A 129 -24.63 9.73 -3.36
CA PRO A 129 -23.85 10.18 -4.51
C PRO A 129 -24.27 11.56 -5.04
N ARG A 130 -25.12 12.32 -4.33
CA ARG A 130 -25.52 13.66 -4.81
C ARG A 130 -24.30 14.58 -4.81
N ASN A 131 -23.99 15.15 -5.98
CA ASN A 131 -22.86 16.09 -6.21
C ASN A 131 -22.78 17.29 -5.24
N THR A 132 -23.82 17.57 -4.45
CA THR A 132 -23.89 18.69 -3.50
C THR A 132 -23.77 18.27 -2.04
N SER A 133 -23.67 16.97 -1.75
CA SER A 133 -23.63 16.44 -0.39
C SER A 133 -22.71 15.23 -0.29
N ASP A 134 -21.63 15.37 0.45
CA ASP A 134 -20.72 14.28 0.81
C ASP A 134 -21.14 13.71 2.17
N THR A 135 -22.15 12.84 2.15
CA THR A 135 -22.58 12.09 3.34
C THR A 135 -22.53 10.58 3.13
N ILE A 136 -22.31 9.88 4.23
CA ILE A 136 -22.34 8.42 4.32
C ILE A 136 -23.27 8.00 5.46
N THR A 137 -23.79 6.79 5.38
CA THR A 137 -24.58 6.17 6.44
C THR A 137 -23.79 5.04 7.05
N ILE A 138 -23.76 4.99 8.38
CA ILE A 138 -23.08 3.96 9.17
C ILE A 138 -24.06 3.03 9.89
N ASP A 139 -23.64 1.80 10.17
CA ASP A 139 -24.42 0.69 10.75
C ASP A 139 -24.76 0.82 12.24
N LYS A 140 -24.37 1.93 12.89
CA LYS A 140 -24.62 2.18 14.32
C LYS A 140 -25.33 3.49 14.56
N GLY A 141 -26.10 3.49 15.63
CA GLY A 141 -27.00 4.57 16.02
C GLY A 141 -27.03 4.83 17.53
N SER A 142 -28.09 5.46 18.01
CA SER A 142 -28.23 5.85 19.43
C SER A 142 -28.28 4.65 20.39
N ASN A 143 -28.73 3.47 19.94
CA ASN A 143 -28.68 2.24 20.75
C ASN A 143 -27.24 1.80 21.08
N PHE A 144 -26.26 2.28 20.32
CA PHE A 144 -24.83 2.06 20.57
C PHE A 144 -24.17 3.24 21.31
N GLY A 145 -24.97 4.18 21.83
CA GLY A 145 -24.49 5.35 22.57
C GLY A 145 -23.99 6.49 21.69
N LEU A 146 -24.30 6.47 20.38
CA LEU A 146 -23.92 7.55 19.47
C LEU A 146 -24.81 8.78 19.68
N THR A 147 -24.23 9.97 19.56
CA THR A 147 -24.96 11.25 19.62
C THR A 147 -24.51 12.19 18.52
N ARG A 148 -25.35 13.18 18.20
CA ARG A 148 -25.07 14.15 17.14
C ARG A 148 -23.77 14.91 17.43
N ASN A 149 -23.03 15.20 16.37
CA ASN A 149 -21.73 15.87 16.35
C ASN A 149 -20.54 15.08 16.91
N MET A 150 -20.69 13.81 17.29
CA MET A 150 -19.53 12.97 17.59
C MET A 150 -18.59 12.88 16.37
N PRO A 151 -17.26 12.97 16.56
CA PRO A 151 -16.28 12.81 15.48
C PRO A 151 -16.27 11.43 14.89
N VAL A 152 -15.95 11.36 13.62
CA VAL A 152 -15.72 10.13 12.87
C VAL A 152 -14.34 10.20 12.25
N ILE A 153 -13.51 9.20 12.53
CA ILE A 153 -12.11 9.12 12.11
C ILE A 153 -11.85 7.81 11.35
N THR A 154 -10.83 7.82 10.50
CA THR A 154 -10.18 6.62 9.97
C THR A 154 -8.84 6.39 10.67
N ALA A 155 -8.10 5.37 10.23
CA ALA A 155 -6.73 5.15 10.69
C ALA A 155 -5.77 6.26 10.22
N GLU A 156 -6.05 6.86 9.06
CA GLU A 156 -5.21 7.87 8.41
C GLU A 156 -5.50 9.29 8.91
N GLY A 157 -6.76 9.58 9.27
CA GLY A 157 -7.12 10.93 9.70
C GLY A 157 -8.58 11.13 9.99
N LEU A 158 -8.96 12.41 10.00
CA LEU A 158 -10.33 12.81 10.28
C LEU A 158 -11.24 12.61 9.06
N ALA A 159 -12.37 11.94 9.24
CA ALA A 159 -13.36 11.75 8.18
C ALA A 159 -14.48 12.79 8.24
N GLY A 160 -14.98 13.11 9.44
CA GLY A 160 -16.11 14.02 9.58
C GLY A 160 -16.80 13.88 10.93
N ARG A 161 -18.11 14.13 10.99
CA ARG A 161 -18.90 14.05 12.24
C ARG A 161 -20.31 13.53 12.01
N LEU A 162 -20.95 13.03 13.07
CA LEU A 162 -22.35 12.60 13.01
C LEU A 162 -23.28 13.80 12.79
N LEU A 163 -24.00 13.79 11.67
CA LEU A 163 -24.99 14.79 11.31
C LEU A 163 -26.36 14.46 11.91
N ARG A 164 -26.78 13.21 11.78
CA ARG A 164 -28.05 12.66 12.28
C ARG A 164 -27.79 11.28 12.89
N VAL A 165 -28.45 10.98 14.00
CA VAL A 165 -28.37 9.69 14.68
C VAL A 165 -29.78 9.13 14.80
N GLU A 166 -29.98 7.94 14.26
CA GLU A 166 -31.19 7.13 14.36
C GLU A 166 -30.91 5.94 15.30
N PRO A 167 -31.90 5.11 15.67
CA PRO A 167 -31.66 4.02 16.63
C PRO A 167 -30.61 2.99 16.20
N PHE A 168 -30.56 2.65 14.90
CA PHE A 168 -29.70 1.59 14.35
C PHE A 168 -28.79 2.07 13.21
N SER A 169 -28.82 3.35 12.88
CA SER A 169 -28.05 3.95 11.80
C SER A 169 -27.71 5.38 12.14
N SER A 170 -26.65 5.91 11.55
CA SER A 170 -26.34 7.35 11.64
C SER A 170 -25.86 7.87 10.31
N GLU A 171 -26.15 9.13 10.03
CA GLU A 171 -25.62 9.86 8.89
C GLU A 171 -24.39 10.65 9.32
N VAL A 172 -23.28 10.48 8.61
CA VAL A 172 -22.02 11.21 8.81
C VAL A 172 -21.91 12.27 7.72
N ILE A 173 -21.64 13.51 8.11
CA ILE A 173 -21.19 14.55 7.19
C ILE A 173 -19.67 14.51 7.09
N LEU A 174 -19.15 14.34 5.87
CA LEU A 174 -17.72 14.25 5.61
C LEU A 174 -17.08 15.64 5.61
N LEU A 175 -15.76 15.68 5.86
CA LEU A 175 -14.97 16.91 5.85
C LEU A 175 -15.02 17.65 4.49
N THR A 176 -15.16 16.92 3.40
CA THR A 176 -15.19 17.49 2.04
C THR A 176 -16.52 18.15 1.70
N ASP A 177 -17.57 17.93 2.49
CA ASP A 177 -18.91 18.45 2.20
C ASP A 177 -18.93 20.00 2.22
N PRO A 178 -19.38 20.66 1.13
CA PRO A 178 -19.31 22.11 0.97
C PRO A 178 -20.40 22.88 1.74
N ARG A 179 -21.31 22.19 2.44
CA ARG A 179 -22.46 22.86 3.05
C ARG A 179 -22.04 23.84 4.15
N PRO A 180 -22.70 25.01 4.24
CA PRO A 180 -22.46 25.97 5.31
C PRO A 180 -22.61 25.34 6.69
N GLY A 181 -21.70 25.65 7.61
CA GLY A 181 -21.68 25.06 8.96
C GLY A 181 -20.95 23.71 9.07
N ASN A 182 -20.39 23.19 7.97
CA ASN A 182 -19.41 22.10 7.99
C ASN A 182 -17.97 22.65 7.97
N SER A 183 -17.65 23.48 8.95
CA SER A 183 -16.32 24.05 9.14
C SER A 183 -15.66 23.47 10.39
N MET A 184 -14.33 23.39 10.38
CA MET A 184 -13.57 22.89 11.52
C MET A 184 -12.39 23.79 11.82
N SER A 185 -12.01 23.85 13.10
CA SER A 185 -10.81 24.54 13.55
C SER A 185 -9.64 23.57 13.58
N GLY A 186 -8.57 23.93 12.90
CA GLY A 186 -7.30 23.21 12.91
C GLY A 186 -6.15 24.11 13.33
N VAL A 187 -5.00 23.49 13.52
CA VAL A 187 -3.73 24.17 13.80
C VAL A 187 -2.66 23.67 12.85
N ILE A 188 -1.79 24.57 12.42
CA ILE A 188 -0.60 24.22 11.65
C ILE A 188 0.35 23.49 12.59
N GLU A 189 0.83 22.30 12.22
CA GLU A 189 1.72 21.49 13.08
C GLU A 189 3.01 22.25 13.41
N ARG A 190 3.58 22.97 12.43
CA ARG A 190 4.82 23.73 12.53
C ARG A 190 4.74 24.95 13.45
N THR A 191 3.71 25.78 13.33
CA THR A 191 3.60 27.06 14.06
C THR A 191 2.60 27.05 15.19
N ARG A 192 1.72 26.05 15.24
CA ARG A 192 0.56 25.97 16.15
C ARG A 192 -0.44 27.12 15.97
N GLU A 193 -0.36 27.84 14.85
CA GLU A 193 -1.31 28.89 14.48
C GLU A 193 -2.65 28.31 14.04
N LEU A 194 -3.74 29.03 14.34
CA LEU A 194 -5.10 28.58 14.09
C LEU A 194 -5.49 28.78 12.62
N VAL A 195 -6.18 27.79 12.07
CA VAL A 195 -6.76 27.83 10.73
C VAL A 195 -8.17 27.27 10.72
N TYR A 196 -8.98 27.71 9.77
CA TYR A 196 -10.33 27.20 9.52
C TYR A 196 -10.35 26.39 8.23
N ILE A 197 -10.89 25.17 8.31
CA ILE A 197 -11.03 24.23 7.21
C ILE A 197 -12.49 24.16 6.79
N TYR A 198 -12.73 24.23 5.48
CA TYR A 198 -14.04 24.16 4.84
C TYR A 198 -14.01 23.09 3.73
N GLY A 199 -15.11 22.35 3.57
CA GLY A 199 -15.30 21.48 2.41
C GLY A 199 -15.47 22.26 1.09
N GLY A 200 -15.58 21.54 -0.02
CA GLY A 200 -15.83 22.15 -1.34
C GLY A 200 -14.61 22.76 -2.03
N GLY A 201 -13.40 22.29 -1.73
CA GLY A 201 -12.21 22.65 -2.50
C GLY A 201 -12.19 22.02 -3.90
N LYS A 202 -11.09 22.21 -4.63
CA LYS A 202 -10.93 21.67 -5.98
C LYS A 202 -10.52 20.20 -5.93
N LYS A 203 -11.16 19.34 -6.73
CA LYS A 203 -10.80 17.92 -6.91
C LYS A 203 -10.74 17.11 -5.59
N GLY A 204 -11.68 17.36 -4.66
CA GLY A 204 -11.74 16.65 -3.37
C GLY A 204 -10.84 17.22 -2.27
N THR A 205 -10.16 18.34 -2.52
CA THR A 205 -9.45 19.10 -1.48
C THR A 205 -10.41 19.87 -0.59
N CYS A 206 -9.92 20.31 0.56
CA CYS A 206 -10.59 21.27 1.43
C CYS A 206 -9.99 22.66 1.24
N LEU A 207 -10.79 23.70 1.49
CA LEU A 207 -10.32 25.08 1.53
C LEU A 207 -9.88 25.42 2.96
N VAL A 208 -8.67 25.96 3.11
CA VAL A 208 -8.11 26.41 4.39
C VAL A 208 -7.95 27.91 4.37
N LYS A 209 -8.38 28.57 5.45
CA LYS A 209 -8.19 30.00 5.68
C LYS A 209 -7.50 30.23 7.02
N PRO A 210 -6.53 31.15 7.11
CA PRO A 210 -5.90 31.48 8.37
C PRO A 210 -6.89 32.18 9.32
N SER A 211 -6.64 32.12 10.63
CA SER A 211 -7.45 32.84 11.62
C SER A 211 -7.29 34.36 11.55
N ASP A 212 -6.12 34.82 11.13
CA ASP A 212 -5.73 36.22 11.03
C ASP A 212 -4.63 36.40 9.96
N LEU A 213 -4.31 37.65 9.63
CA LEU A 213 -3.35 38.00 8.59
C LEU A 213 -1.88 37.74 8.95
N SER A 214 -1.57 37.46 10.22
CA SER A 214 -0.20 37.17 10.67
C SER A 214 0.20 35.72 10.42
N VAL A 215 -0.80 34.81 10.36
CA VAL A 215 -0.60 33.38 10.11
C VAL A 215 -0.10 33.15 8.70
N LYS A 216 1.07 32.51 8.57
CA LYS A 216 1.68 32.24 7.27
C LYS A 216 1.52 30.78 6.87
N LEU A 217 0.60 30.52 5.93
CA LEU A 217 0.44 29.21 5.30
C LEU A 217 1.62 28.90 4.37
N GLN A 218 2.12 27.67 4.42
CA GLN A 218 3.14 27.16 3.50
C GLN A 218 2.70 25.83 2.88
N THR A 219 3.02 25.61 1.61
CA THR A 219 2.83 24.31 0.97
C THR A 219 3.65 23.26 1.72
N GLY A 220 3.04 22.11 2.02
CA GLY A 220 3.62 21.04 2.83
C GLY A 220 3.31 21.15 4.33
N ASP A 221 2.70 22.25 4.79
CA ASP A 221 2.26 22.34 6.18
C ASP A 221 1.18 21.28 6.47
N ARG A 222 1.39 20.50 7.52
CA ARG A 222 0.42 19.54 8.04
C ARG A 222 -0.54 20.23 8.99
N ILE A 223 -1.83 19.95 8.85
CA ILE A 223 -2.88 20.53 9.68
C ILE A 223 -3.46 19.46 10.61
N LEU A 224 -3.54 19.79 11.89
CA LEU A 224 -4.11 18.95 12.94
C LEU A 224 -5.39 19.58 13.50
N THR A 225 -6.25 18.81 14.14
CA THR A 225 -7.40 19.36 14.87
C THR A 225 -6.95 20.23 16.05
N SER A 226 -7.59 21.39 16.18
CA SER A 226 -7.32 22.33 17.28
C SER A 226 -7.90 21.84 18.60
N GLU A 227 -7.28 22.23 19.72
CA GLU A 227 -7.87 22.07 21.06
C GLU A 227 -9.15 22.90 21.24
N SER A 228 -9.30 23.99 20.48
CA SER A 228 -10.50 24.83 20.48
C SER A 228 -11.63 24.29 19.59
N SER A 229 -11.44 23.12 18.98
CA SER A 229 -12.45 22.51 18.14
C SER A 229 -13.60 21.99 18.99
N LEU A 230 -14.82 22.48 18.74
CA LEU A 230 -15.97 22.19 19.59
C LEU A 230 -16.37 20.70 19.61
N PHE A 231 -16.04 19.98 18.53
CA PHE A 231 -16.51 18.61 18.33
C PHE A 231 -15.38 17.59 18.27
N PHE A 232 -14.17 18.00 17.88
CA PHE A 232 -13.09 17.07 17.52
C PHE A 232 -12.03 17.03 18.62
N PRO A 233 -11.53 15.84 19.02
CA PRO A 233 -10.42 15.77 19.94
C PRO A 233 -9.19 16.39 19.28
N LYS A 234 -8.27 16.88 20.10
CA LYS A 234 -7.05 17.53 19.64
C LYS A 234 -6.07 16.58 18.96
N ASN A 235 -5.22 17.13 18.09
CA ASN A 235 -4.09 16.44 17.47
C ASN A 235 -4.45 15.27 16.53
N LEU A 236 -5.64 15.26 15.95
CA LEU A 236 -5.96 14.38 14.83
C LEU A 236 -5.47 15.00 13.52
N VAL A 237 -4.88 14.18 12.64
CA VAL A 237 -4.44 14.64 11.33
C VAL A 237 -5.65 14.94 10.44
N ILE A 238 -5.69 16.15 9.88
CA ILE A 238 -6.69 16.56 8.89
C ILE A 238 -6.14 16.33 7.49
N GLY A 239 -4.92 16.80 7.22
CA GLY A 239 -4.27 16.68 5.92
C GLY A 239 -3.09 17.62 5.75
N THR A 240 -2.68 17.83 4.49
CA THR A 240 -1.49 18.62 4.14
C THR A 240 -1.83 19.69 3.11
N LEU A 241 -1.28 20.90 3.26
CA LEU A 241 -1.47 21.97 2.30
C LEU A 241 -0.72 21.67 1.00
N VAL A 242 -1.43 21.68 -0.13
CA VAL A 242 -0.86 21.40 -1.47
C VAL A 242 -0.65 22.67 -2.29
N GLU A 243 -1.53 23.65 -2.13
CA GLU A 243 -1.45 24.93 -2.85
C GLU A 243 -1.78 26.07 -1.90
N VAL A 244 -0.99 27.15 -1.91
CA VAL A 244 -1.23 28.36 -1.11
C VAL A 244 -1.37 29.55 -2.04
N TYR A 245 -2.41 30.34 -1.80
CA TYR A 245 -2.71 31.58 -2.50
C TYR A 245 -2.67 32.73 -1.51
N ALA A 246 -1.96 33.79 -1.86
CA ALA A 246 -1.95 35.05 -1.14
C ALA A 246 -2.13 36.18 -2.14
N SER A 247 -2.99 37.15 -1.84
CA SER A 247 -3.16 38.35 -2.66
C SER A 247 -1.92 39.25 -2.58
N GLU A 248 -1.68 40.05 -3.61
CA GLU A 248 -0.49 40.93 -3.68
C GLU A 248 -0.47 41.98 -2.55
N ASP A 249 -1.64 42.40 -2.08
CA ASP A 249 -1.81 43.31 -0.95
C ASP A 249 -1.76 42.63 0.42
N GLY A 250 -1.72 41.29 0.46
CA GLY A 250 -1.61 40.47 1.67
C GLY A 250 -2.88 40.38 2.52
N TYR A 251 -4.02 40.93 2.06
CA TYR A 251 -5.28 40.92 2.81
C TYR A 251 -6.12 39.66 2.61
N GLU A 252 -5.84 38.87 1.58
CA GLU A 252 -6.48 37.58 1.36
C GLU A 252 -5.42 36.47 1.28
N GLN A 253 -5.57 35.46 2.12
CA GLN A 253 -4.77 34.25 2.07
C GLN A 253 -5.67 33.03 2.24
N TYR A 254 -5.46 32.03 1.41
CA TYR A 254 -6.11 30.72 1.52
C TYR A 254 -5.22 29.62 0.96
N ALA A 255 -5.53 28.38 1.30
CA ALA A 255 -4.83 27.22 0.77
C ALA A 255 -5.80 26.10 0.42
N TYR A 256 -5.37 25.20 -0.45
CA TYR A 256 -6.01 23.91 -0.64
C TYR A 256 -5.29 22.86 0.20
N LEU A 257 -6.06 22.08 0.95
CA LEU A 257 -5.61 20.98 1.77
C LEU A 257 -6.04 19.68 1.13
N GLU A 258 -5.08 18.79 0.90
CA GLU A 258 -5.34 17.39 0.58
C GLU A 258 -5.59 16.63 1.89
N PRO A 259 -6.80 16.07 2.09
CA PRO A 259 -7.10 15.34 3.31
C PRO A 259 -6.22 14.09 3.45
N ALA A 260 -5.85 13.74 4.68
CA ALA A 260 -5.14 12.49 4.95
C ALA A 260 -6.03 11.26 4.71
N THR A 261 -7.36 11.43 4.84
CA THR A 261 -8.37 10.40 4.65
C THR A 261 -8.74 10.24 3.17
N ASP A 262 -8.68 9.01 2.64
CA ASP A 262 -9.21 8.71 1.30
C ASP A 262 -10.74 8.53 1.33
N PHE A 263 -11.46 9.60 0.99
CA PHE A 263 -12.92 9.61 0.90
C PHE A 263 -13.50 8.76 -0.23
N SER A 264 -12.67 8.21 -1.12
CA SER A 264 -13.13 7.34 -2.21
C SER A 264 -13.45 5.94 -1.72
N ARG A 265 -12.78 5.47 -0.66
CA ARG A 265 -12.80 4.07 -0.18
C ARG A 265 -13.08 3.97 1.33
N LEU A 266 -14.18 4.57 1.77
CA LEU A 266 -14.62 4.45 3.16
C LEU A 266 -15.46 3.19 3.35
N GLU A 267 -14.90 2.20 4.05
CA GLU A 267 -15.59 0.95 4.41
C GLU A 267 -15.77 0.83 5.92
N TYR A 268 -14.67 1.00 6.68
CA TYR A 268 -14.66 0.91 8.14
C TYR A 268 -14.16 2.21 8.76
N LEU A 269 -14.85 2.67 9.80
CA LEU A 269 -14.59 3.94 10.48
C LEU A 269 -14.68 3.76 12.00
N TYR A 270 -14.23 4.77 12.74
CA TYR A 270 -14.41 4.84 14.19
C TYR A 270 -15.15 6.11 14.58
N VAL A 271 -16.18 5.97 15.41
CA VAL A 271 -16.79 7.12 16.08
C VAL A 271 -16.06 7.35 17.39
N VAL A 272 -15.63 8.59 17.60
CA VAL A 272 -14.94 9.00 18.82
C VAL A 272 -15.96 9.43 19.85
N LYS A 273 -15.94 8.76 21.00
CA LYS A 273 -16.75 9.08 22.16
C LYS A 273 -15.83 9.62 23.26
N GLU A 274 -16.08 10.87 23.63
CA GLU A 274 -15.40 11.50 24.76
C GLU A 274 -16.05 11.05 26.07
N LYS A 275 -15.23 10.67 27.06
CA LYS A 275 -15.66 10.24 28.39
C LYS A 275 -15.73 11.39 29.37
#